data_AF-A0A5J4SEM8-F1
#
_entry.id   AF-A0A5J4SEM8-F1
#
_cell.length_a   1.000
_cell.length_b   1.000
_cell.length_c   1.000
_cell.angle_alpha   90.00
_cell.angle_beta   90.00
_cell.angle_gamma   90.00
#
_symmetry.space_group_name_H-M   'P 1'
#
loop_
_entity.id
_entity.type
_entity.pdbx_description
1 polymer ?
#
loop_
_entity_poly.entity_id
_entity_poly.type
_entity_poly.pdbx_seq_one_letter_code
_entity_poly.pdbx_strand_id
1 'polypeptide(L)'
;MKRLFYGLTCFVIAGAFIACGGNKSKSTDAATIDTKTVPTVPEYVVVDKPSADLSKFKVDKDGYIVLFDGKSLEGWRGYGKDAAPERWTVDNGAIKLSGANAGESQDGKGGDLLFAHKFKNFEFEFEWKISKGGNSGVLYLAQESQSKNPDTGELQWDGENMAFTNISPVLRELRYKRVP
;
A
#
# COMPACT_ATOMS: atom_id res chain seq x y z
N MET A 1 -8.17 7.28 -47.77
CA MET A 1 -8.59 8.69 -47.84
C MET A 1 -10.10 8.79 -47.97
N LYS A 2 -10.82 9.10 -46.89
CA LYS A 2 -12.15 9.71 -46.91
C LYS A 2 -12.22 10.61 -45.68
N ARG A 3 -12.20 11.92 -45.90
CA ARG A 3 -12.31 12.96 -44.87
C ARG A 3 -13.79 13.26 -44.70
N LEU A 4 -14.30 13.19 -43.47
CA LEU A 4 -15.66 13.62 -43.15
C LEU A 4 -15.56 14.70 -42.08
N PHE A 5 -15.86 15.93 -42.49
CA PHE A 5 -15.95 17.13 -41.66
C PHE A 5 -17.42 17.37 -41.31
N TYR A 6 -17.75 17.40 -40.02
CA TYR A 6 -18.92 18.06 -39.40
C TYR A 6 -18.57 18.14 -37.91
N GLY A 7 -18.68 19.23 -37.16
CA GLY A 7 -19.28 20.54 -37.31
C GLY A 7 -19.44 21.03 -35.88
N LEU A 8 -18.69 22.06 -35.49
CA LEU A 8 -18.64 22.61 -34.14
C LEU A 8 -19.98 23.25 -33.80
N THR A 9 -20.75 22.67 -32.87
CA THR A 9 -21.91 23.34 -32.27
C THR A 9 -21.72 23.43 -30.76
N CYS A 10 -21.24 24.58 -30.29
CA CYS A 10 -21.25 24.98 -28.89
C CYS A 10 -22.69 25.29 -28.47
N PHE A 11 -23.30 24.43 -27.64
CA PHE A 11 -24.48 24.80 -26.87
C PHE A 11 -24.03 25.29 -25.48
N VAL A 12 -24.06 26.60 -25.30
CA VAL A 12 -23.94 27.25 -23.99
C VAL A 12 -25.29 27.10 -23.29
N ILE A 13 -25.36 26.25 -22.25
CA ILE A 13 -26.52 26.21 -21.35
C ILE A 13 -26.19 27.06 -20.13
N ALA A 14 -26.68 28.30 -20.14
CA ALA A 14 -26.75 29.15 -18.96
C ALA A 14 -28.04 28.80 -18.20
N GLY A 15 -27.92 28.15 -17.04
CA GLY A 15 -29.02 27.87 -16.12
C GLY A 15 -28.95 28.78 -14.90
N ALA A 16 -29.96 29.63 -14.74
CA ALA A 16 -30.07 30.67 -13.72
C ALA A 16 -30.26 30.13 -12.30
N PHE A 17 -29.57 30.74 -11.33
CA PHE A 17 -29.83 30.55 -9.90
C PHE A 17 -31.17 31.22 -9.54
N ILE A 18 -32.18 30.42 -9.17
CA ILE A 18 -33.41 30.91 -8.56
C ILE A 18 -33.27 30.77 -7.04
N ALA A 19 -33.12 31.92 -6.39
CA ALA A 19 -33.22 32.10 -4.95
C ALA A 19 -34.47 32.93 -4.63
N CYS A 20 -35.29 32.44 -3.70
CA CYS A 20 -36.29 33.11 -2.84
C CYS A 20 -37.09 31.94 -2.23
N GLY A 21 -37.16 31.68 -0.93
CA GLY A 21 -37.26 32.50 0.29
C GLY A 21 -38.29 31.76 1.17
N GLY A 22 -38.34 31.79 2.49
CA GLY A 22 -37.48 32.27 3.56
C GLY A 22 -38.11 31.76 4.86
N ASN A 23 -37.37 31.78 5.98
CA ASN A 23 -37.98 32.11 7.26
C ASN A 23 -36.93 32.68 8.20
N LYS A 24 -37.23 33.85 8.78
CA LYS A 24 -36.38 34.54 9.74
C LYS A 24 -36.50 33.85 11.11
N SER A 25 -35.35 33.59 11.74
CA SER A 25 -35.19 33.87 13.16
C SER A 25 -33.77 34.39 13.41
N LYS A 26 -33.68 35.43 14.22
CA LYS A 26 -32.46 36.13 14.61
C LYS A 26 -31.71 35.34 15.67
N SER A 27 -30.38 35.32 15.48
CA SER A 27 -29.33 35.58 16.48
C SER A 27 -29.17 34.63 17.68
N THR A 28 -27.91 34.20 17.79
CA THR A 28 -27.16 33.86 19.01
C THR A 28 -27.64 32.64 19.78
N ASP A 29 -26.97 31.51 19.53
CA ASP A 29 -26.35 30.76 20.60
C ASP A 29 -25.03 30.15 20.10
N ALA A 30 -24.04 30.15 20.99
CA ALA A 30 -22.70 29.65 20.77
C ALA A 30 -22.75 28.21 20.23
N ALA A 31 -21.91 27.91 19.24
CA ALA A 31 -21.63 26.54 18.86
C ALA A 31 -21.15 25.78 20.09
N THR A 32 -22.06 25.02 20.70
CA THR A 32 -21.71 23.99 21.66
C THR A 32 -21.00 22.94 20.82
N ILE A 33 -19.68 22.89 20.93
CA ILE A 33 -18.90 21.75 20.45
C ILE A 33 -19.44 20.57 21.24
N ASP A 34 -20.23 19.73 20.58
CA ASP A 34 -20.72 18.49 21.15
C ASP A 34 -19.48 17.60 21.38
N THR A 35 -18.96 17.68 22.59
CA THR A 35 -17.70 17.03 23.00
C THR A 35 -18.01 15.60 23.42
N LYS A 36 -18.67 14.84 22.54
CA LYS A 36 -18.95 13.41 22.70
C LYS A 36 -18.83 12.68 21.36
N THR A 37 -17.58 12.55 20.92
CA THR A 37 -16.91 11.28 20.62
C THR A 37 -15.52 11.65 20.12
N VAL A 38 -14.55 11.73 21.03
CA VAL A 38 -13.16 11.56 20.61
C VAL A 38 -13.09 10.12 20.08
N PRO A 39 -12.75 9.87 18.81
CA PRO A 39 -12.54 8.51 18.35
C PRO A 39 -11.44 7.91 19.23
N THR A 40 -11.79 6.85 19.96
CA THR A 40 -10.84 6.11 20.79
C THR A 40 -9.76 5.60 19.85
N VAL A 41 -8.53 6.10 20.00
CA VAL A 41 -7.38 5.57 19.26
C VAL A 41 -7.30 4.08 19.60
N PRO A 42 -7.40 3.17 18.63
CA PRO A 42 -7.35 1.75 18.92
C PRO A 42 -5.99 1.40 19.52
N GLU A 43 -5.99 0.50 20.49
CA GLU A 43 -4.77 -0.06 21.06
C GLU A 43 -4.09 -0.93 19.98
N TYR A 44 -2.82 -0.66 19.69
CA TYR A 44 -2.04 -1.42 18.70
C TYR A 44 -1.03 -2.34 19.37
N VAL A 45 -0.94 -3.58 18.87
CA VAL A 45 0.07 -4.57 19.27
C VAL A 45 1.03 -4.78 18.10
N VAL A 46 2.30 -4.46 18.31
CA VAL A 46 3.37 -4.75 17.35
C VAL A 46 3.64 -6.25 17.35
N VAL A 47 3.61 -6.85 16.16
CA VAL A 47 3.92 -8.27 15.99
C VAL A 47 5.40 -8.44 15.63
N ASP A 48 6.08 -9.34 16.33
CA ASP A 48 7.47 -9.68 16.06
C ASP A 48 7.56 -11.13 15.56
N LYS A 49 7.79 -11.29 14.26
CA LYS A 49 7.96 -12.58 13.60
C LYS A 49 9.45 -12.82 13.27
N PRO A 50 9.88 -14.08 13.04
CA PRO A 50 11.26 -14.38 12.70
C PRO A 50 11.77 -13.54 11.54
N SER A 51 12.99 -13.04 11.68
CA SER A 51 13.66 -12.26 10.65
C SER A 51 14.58 -13.13 9.79
N ALA A 52 14.67 -12.79 8.50
CA ALA A 52 15.66 -13.29 7.57
C ALA A 52 17.08 -12.93 8.05
N ASP A 53 17.96 -13.93 7.97
CA ASP A 53 19.36 -13.79 8.29
C ASP A 53 20.11 -13.22 7.08
N LEU A 54 20.47 -11.94 7.16
CA LEU A 54 21.15 -11.22 6.09
C LEU A 54 22.52 -11.82 5.74
N SER A 55 23.16 -12.59 6.63
CA SER A 55 24.46 -13.21 6.34
C SER A 55 24.39 -14.29 5.25
N LYS A 56 23.18 -14.78 4.94
CA LYS A 56 22.93 -15.76 3.88
C LYS A 56 22.80 -15.13 2.49
N PHE A 57 22.66 -13.82 2.42
CA PHE A 57 22.45 -13.10 1.17
C PHE A 57 23.78 -12.58 0.62
N LYS A 58 23.89 -12.58 -0.71
CA LYS A 58 25.08 -12.11 -1.41
C LYS A 58 25.26 -10.61 -1.19
N VAL A 59 26.51 -10.18 -0.96
CA VAL A 59 26.91 -8.77 -1.05
C VAL A 59 27.49 -8.52 -2.45
N ASP A 60 27.04 -7.46 -3.12
CA ASP A 60 27.57 -7.05 -4.40
C ASP A 60 28.86 -6.22 -4.27
N LYS A 61 29.43 -5.84 -5.41
CA LYS A 61 30.71 -5.10 -5.46
C LYS A 61 30.64 -3.70 -4.86
N ASP A 62 29.44 -3.12 -4.75
CA ASP A 62 29.22 -1.75 -4.25
C ASP A 62 28.83 -1.75 -2.76
N GLY A 63 28.81 -2.94 -2.14
CA GLY A 63 28.53 -3.17 -0.74
C GLY A 63 27.06 -3.37 -0.43
N TYR A 64 26.21 -3.59 -1.43
CA TYR A 64 24.79 -3.83 -1.21
C TYR A 64 24.50 -5.32 -0.99
N ILE A 65 23.66 -5.63 -0.01
CA ILE A 65 23.06 -6.94 0.18
C ILE A 65 21.96 -7.11 -0.88
N VAL A 66 22.08 -8.15 -1.70
CA VAL A 66 21.11 -8.50 -2.74
C VAL A 66 19.92 -9.20 -2.11
N LEU A 67 18.79 -8.51 -2.00
CA LEU A 67 17.57 -8.99 -1.33
C LEU A 67 16.67 -9.83 -2.27
N PHE A 68 16.97 -9.86 -3.56
CA PHE A 68 16.31 -10.71 -4.53
C PHE A 68 17.30 -11.23 -5.57
N ASP A 69 17.41 -12.55 -5.66
CA ASP A 69 18.38 -13.26 -6.50
C ASP A 69 17.91 -13.46 -7.96
N GLY A 70 16.70 -13.01 -8.30
CA GLY A 70 16.08 -13.25 -9.60
C GLY A 70 15.46 -14.64 -9.76
N LYS A 71 15.36 -15.45 -8.71
CA LYS A 71 14.98 -16.87 -8.81
C LYS A 71 14.00 -17.32 -7.75
N SER A 72 14.15 -16.84 -6.52
CA SER A 72 13.37 -17.30 -5.37
C SER A 72 12.82 -16.13 -4.56
N LEU A 73 11.81 -16.43 -3.75
CA LEU A 73 11.28 -15.52 -2.73
C LEU A 73 11.93 -15.78 -1.36
N GLU A 74 13.18 -16.26 -1.33
CA GLU A 74 13.90 -16.46 -0.08
C GLU A 74 14.02 -15.14 0.70
N GLY A 75 13.69 -15.18 1.99
CA GLY A 75 13.63 -14.00 2.85
C GLY A 75 12.34 -13.18 2.72
N TRP A 76 11.45 -13.51 1.78
CA TRP A 76 10.17 -12.82 1.61
C TRP A 76 9.01 -13.60 2.21
N ARG A 77 8.02 -12.87 2.74
CA ARG A 77 6.73 -13.42 3.19
C ARG A 77 5.64 -12.39 3.06
N GLY A 78 4.39 -12.82 3.19
CA GLY A 78 3.26 -11.89 3.22
C GLY A 78 3.16 -11.15 4.56
N TYR A 79 2.57 -9.95 4.54
CA TYR A 79 2.20 -9.23 5.76
C TYR A 79 1.27 -10.09 6.62
N GLY A 80 1.63 -10.27 7.89
CA GLY A 80 0.91 -11.14 8.84
C GLY A 80 1.01 -12.65 8.55
N LYS A 81 1.69 -13.07 7.49
CA LYS A 81 1.80 -14.48 7.06
C LYS A 81 3.19 -15.05 7.37
N ASP A 82 3.34 -16.37 7.29
CA ASP A 82 4.62 -17.06 7.56
C ASP A 82 5.43 -17.36 6.29
N ALA A 83 4.78 -17.29 5.13
CA ALA A 83 5.38 -17.54 3.83
C ALA A 83 4.87 -16.51 2.79
N ALA A 84 5.53 -16.48 1.63
CA ALA A 84 5.04 -15.71 0.49
C ALA A 84 3.65 -16.23 0.04
N PRO A 85 2.66 -15.35 -0.18
CA PRO A 85 1.35 -15.76 -0.69
C PRO A 85 1.44 -16.39 -2.08
N GLU A 86 0.52 -17.31 -2.40
CA GLU A 86 0.46 -18.06 -3.67
C GLU A 86 0.54 -17.18 -4.93
N ARG A 87 -0.04 -15.98 -4.88
CA ARG A 87 -0.07 -15.05 -6.03
C ARG A 87 1.23 -14.29 -6.26
N TRP A 88 2.15 -14.30 -5.31
CA TRP A 88 3.50 -13.77 -5.48
C TRP A 88 4.39 -14.81 -6.12
N THR A 89 4.88 -14.50 -7.31
CA THR A 89 5.66 -15.43 -8.14
C THR A 89 6.92 -14.76 -8.65
N VAL A 90 7.91 -15.57 -9.02
CA VAL A 90 9.07 -15.10 -9.78
C VAL A 90 8.82 -15.43 -11.25
N ASP A 91 8.70 -14.40 -12.08
CA ASP A 91 8.46 -14.49 -13.51
C ASP A 91 9.56 -13.72 -14.26
N ASN A 92 10.27 -14.41 -15.16
CA ASN A 92 11.38 -13.85 -15.94
C ASN A 92 12.46 -13.15 -15.11
N GLY A 93 12.71 -13.61 -13.89
CA GLY A 93 13.68 -12.98 -12.99
C GLY A 93 13.19 -11.71 -12.31
N ALA A 94 11.88 -11.62 -12.11
CA ALA A 94 11.25 -10.54 -11.37
C ALA A 94 10.14 -11.05 -10.45
N ILE A 95 10.01 -10.42 -9.29
CA ILE A 95 8.86 -10.64 -8.40
C ILE A 95 7.63 -10.05 -9.08
N LYS A 96 6.51 -10.79 -9.07
CA LYS A 96 5.26 -10.42 -9.74
C LYS A 96 4.06 -10.92 -8.95
N LEU A 97 3.11 -10.02 -8.71
CA LEU A 97 1.79 -10.38 -8.22
C LEU A 97 0.86 -10.77 -9.39
N SER A 98 0.22 -11.94 -9.27
CA SER A 98 -0.76 -12.43 -10.24
C SER A 98 -2.19 -12.25 -9.73
N GLY A 99 -3.11 -11.84 -10.61
CA GLY A 99 -4.54 -11.68 -10.29
C GLY A 99 -5.05 -10.27 -10.52
N ALA A 100 -5.57 -9.98 -11.72
CA ALA A 100 -6.28 -8.74 -11.98
C ALA A 100 -7.55 -8.71 -11.10
N ASN A 101 -7.81 -7.56 -10.45
CA ASN A 101 -8.94 -7.31 -9.55
C ASN A 101 -8.88 -7.96 -8.16
N ALA A 102 -7.77 -8.59 -7.77
CA ALA A 102 -7.57 -8.99 -6.38
C ALA A 102 -7.36 -7.79 -5.44
N GLY A 103 -7.00 -6.61 -5.98
CA GLY A 103 -6.82 -5.39 -5.20
C GLY A 103 -5.87 -5.57 -4.01
N GLU A 104 -5.99 -4.68 -3.03
CA GLU A 104 -5.36 -4.80 -1.70
C GLU A 104 -6.00 -5.92 -0.85
N SER A 105 -6.75 -6.85 -1.46
CA SER A 105 -7.41 -7.91 -0.71
C SER A 105 -6.34 -8.79 -0.08
N GLN A 106 -6.27 -8.71 1.25
CA GLN A 106 -5.53 -9.62 2.13
C GLN A 106 -6.15 -11.02 2.14
N ASP A 107 -6.75 -11.46 1.02
CA ASP A 107 -7.21 -12.83 0.89
C ASP A 107 -6.03 -13.78 1.14
N GLY A 108 -6.33 -15.02 1.52
CA GLY A 108 -5.30 -16.00 1.88
C GLY A 108 -4.19 -16.15 0.83
N LYS A 109 -4.49 -15.82 -0.43
CA LYS A 109 -3.64 -16.04 -1.61
C LYS A 109 -2.85 -14.81 -2.07
N GLY A 110 -3.26 -13.61 -1.70
CA GLY A 110 -2.65 -12.32 -2.03
C GLY A 110 -2.17 -11.56 -0.79
N GLY A 111 -2.37 -10.24 -0.80
CA GLY A 111 -1.85 -9.31 0.20
C GLY A 111 -0.46 -8.77 -0.11
N ASP A 112 0.06 -7.93 0.79
CA ASP A 112 1.38 -7.30 0.65
C ASP A 112 2.51 -8.31 0.86
N LEU A 113 3.62 -8.12 0.14
CA LEU A 113 4.84 -8.88 0.28
C LEU A 113 5.91 -8.02 0.96
N LEU A 114 6.57 -8.56 1.97
CA LEU A 114 7.66 -7.90 2.68
C LEU A 114 8.89 -8.79 2.75
N PHE A 115 10.06 -8.16 2.74
CA PHE A 115 11.30 -8.83 3.11
C PHE A 115 11.37 -8.89 4.64
N ALA A 116 11.59 -10.09 5.20
CA ALA A 116 11.47 -10.36 6.63
C ALA A 116 12.66 -9.79 7.42
N HIS A 117 13.02 -8.53 7.27
CA HIS A 117 14.08 -7.88 8.03
C HIS A 117 13.74 -6.42 8.28
N LYS A 118 13.84 -5.96 9.53
CA LYS A 118 13.60 -4.56 9.88
C LYS A 118 14.86 -3.74 9.57
N PHE A 119 14.74 -2.79 8.66
CA PHE A 119 15.81 -1.85 8.31
C PHE A 119 15.60 -0.50 8.99
N LYS A 120 16.69 0.23 9.25
CA LYS A 120 16.64 1.56 9.89
C LYS A 120 17.28 2.63 9.00
N ASN A 121 18.61 2.71 9.00
CA ASN A 121 19.37 3.61 8.13
C ASN A 121 19.80 2.83 6.89
N PHE A 122 19.34 3.25 5.71
CA PHE A 122 19.63 2.51 4.49
C PHE A 122 19.55 3.33 3.20
N GLU A 123 20.30 2.86 2.20
CA GLU A 123 20.06 3.10 0.78
C GLU A 123 19.36 1.87 0.21
N PHE A 124 18.31 2.10 -0.58
CA PHE A 124 17.46 1.06 -1.15
C PHE A 124 17.31 1.30 -2.65
N GLU A 125 17.73 0.33 -3.43
CA GLU A 125 17.69 0.39 -4.90
C GLU A 125 16.83 -0.76 -5.43
N PHE A 126 16.00 -0.44 -6.43
CA PHE A 126 15.16 -1.39 -7.14
C PHE A 126 14.77 -0.86 -8.51
N GLU A 127 14.63 -1.77 -9.47
CA GLU A 127 13.98 -1.50 -10.76
C GLU A 127 12.55 -1.98 -10.73
N TRP A 128 11.68 -1.35 -11.51
CA TRP A 128 10.25 -1.66 -11.50
C TRP A 128 9.58 -1.44 -12.86
N LYS A 129 8.51 -2.19 -13.15
CA LYS A 129 7.68 -2.02 -14.36
C LYS A 129 6.21 -2.37 -14.13
N ILE A 130 5.30 -1.43 -14.37
CA ILE A 130 3.86 -1.63 -14.22
C ILE A 130 3.13 -1.83 -15.57
N SER A 131 2.00 -2.53 -15.54
CA SER A 131 1.10 -2.67 -16.69
C SER A 131 0.22 -1.42 -16.88
N LYS A 132 -0.36 -1.25 -18.08
CA LYS A 132 -1.28 -0.13 -18.34
C LYS A 132 -2.49 -0.22 -17.40
N GLY A 133 -2.69 0.82 -16.60
CA GLY A 133 -3.77 0.86 -15.60
C GLY A 133 -3.50 0.04 -14.33
N GLY A 134 -2.29 -0.50 -14.16
CA GLY A 134 -1.88 -1.14 -12.90
C GLY A 134 -1.71 -0.10 -11.79
N ASN A 135 -1.94 -0.53 -10.55
CA ASN A 135 -1.65 0.24 -9.35
C ASN A 135 -0.66 -0.53 -8.48
N SER A 136 0.36 0.17 -8.01
CA SER A 136 1.42 -0.40 -7.20
C SER A 136 2.16 0.65 -6.37
N GLY A 137 2.81 0.23 -5.28
CA GLY A 137 3.70 1.07 -4.48
C GLY A 137 4.78 0.26 -3.76
N VAL A 138 5.82 0.95 -3.27
CA VAL A 138 6.80 0.43 -2.33
C VAL A 138 6.73 1.26 -1.04
N LEU A 139 6.63 0.62 0.13
CA LEU A 139 6.85 1.27 1.41
C LEU A 139 8.16 0.81 2.00
N TYR A 140 8.65 1.69 2.83
CA TYR A 140 9.74 1.48 3.75
C TYR A 140 9.26 1.85 5.15
N LEU A 141 9.89 1.27 6.17
CA LEU A 141 9.56 1.48 7.59
C LEU A 141 8.15 1.01 8.00
N ALA A 142 7.54 0.12 7.21
CA ALA A 142 6.28 -0.54 7.60
C ALA A 142 6.47 -1.39 8.86
N GLN A 143 5.42 -1.46 9.68
CA GLN A 143 5.40 -2.23 10.91
C GLN A 143 4.22 -3.20 10.87
N GLU A 144 4.49 -4.48 11.10
CA GLU A 144 3.42 -5.44 11.34
C GLU A 144 2.79 -5.16 12.70
N SER A 145 1.50 -4.83 12.69
CA SER A 145 0.72 -4.59 13.89
C SER A 145 -0.72 -5.07 13.76
N GLN A 146 -1.31 -5.37 14.90
CA GLN A 146 -2.71 -5.69 15.04
C GLN A 146 -3.39 -4.60 15.87
N SER A 147 -4.58 -4.18 15.45
CA SER A 147 -5.46 -3.35 16.27
C SER A 147 -6.33 -4.24 17.13
N LYS A 148 -6.61 -3.78 18.36
CA LYS A 148 -7.53 -4.47 19.26
C LYS A 148 -8.92 -3.87 19.08
N ASN A 149 -9.89 -4.73 18.75
CA ASN A 149 -11.28 -4.35 18.72
C ASN A 149 -11.71 -3.92 20.14
N PRO A 150 -12.22 -2.69 20.34
CA PRO A 150 -12.55 -2.19 21.67
C PRO A 150 -13.75 -2.90 22.31
N ASP A 151 -14.66 -3.45 21.50
CA ASP A 151 -15.88 -4.11 21.96
C ASP A 151 -15.65 -5.61 22.26
N THR A 152 -14.88 -6.29 21.40
CA THR A 152 -14.65 -7.75 21.53
C THR A 152 -13.31 -8.09 22.17
N GLY A 153 -12.36 -7.15 22.21
CA GLY A 153 -10.98 -7.39 22.62
C GLY A 153 -10.16 -8.22 21.63
N GLU A 154 -10.75 -8.63 20.49
CA GLU A 154 -10.08 -9.44 19.48
C GLU A 154 -9.03 -8.63 18.72
N LEU A 155 -7.89 -9.27 18.44
CA LEU A 155 -6.84 -8.69 17.61
C LEU A 155 -7.15 -8.89 16.13
N GLN A 156 -7.07 -7.81 15.37
CA GLN A 156 -7.29 -7.80 13.92
C GLN A 156 -6.05 -7.21 13.25
N TRP A 157 -5.63 -7.80 12.13
CA TRP A 157 -4.55 -7.20 11.34
C TRP A 157 -5.01 -5.83 10.86
N ASP A 158 -4.20 -4.81 11.17
CA ASP A 158 -4.53 -3.47 10.72
C ASP A 158 -4.31 -3.38 9.21
N GLY A 159 -5.41 -3.33 8.46
CA GLY A 159 -5.40 -3.04 7.02
C GLY A 159 -5.73 -1.58 6.72
N GLU A 160 -6.06 -0.76 7.73
CA GLU A 160 -6.55 0.61 7.57
C GLU A 160 -5.53 1.68 8.03
N ASN A 161 -4.58 1.35 8.92
CA ASN A 161 -3.43 2.20 9.23
C ASN A 161 -2.09 1.50 8.93
N MET A 162 -1.53 1.87 7.78
CA MET A 162 -0.16 1.63 7.33
C MET A 162 0.19 0.20 6.89
N ALA A 163 -0.01 -0.09 5.60
CA ALA A 163 1.07 -0.27 4.63
C ALA A 163 0.53 -0.89 3.33
N PHE A 164 0.45 -0.12 2.23
CA PHE A 164 0.21 -0.70 0.89
C PHE A 164 1.46 -0.75 0.03
N THR A 165 2.02 -1.95 -0.14
CA THR A 165 2.78 -2.28 -1.35
C THR A 165 2.00 -3.32 -2.11
N ASN A 166 1.01 -2.88 -2.86
CA ASN A 166 0.68 -3.63 -4.05
C ASN A 166 1.95 -3.54 -4.90
N ILE A 167 2.81 -4.55 -5.01
CA ILE A 167 3.95 -4.55 -5.96
C ILE A 167 3.48 -5.22 -7.26
N SER A 168 2.85 -4.45 -8.15
CA SER A 168 2.84 -4.77 -9.58
C SER A 168 3.94 -3.99 -10.31
N PRO A 169 5.19 -4.07 -9.82
CA PRO A 169 6.26 -4.15 -10.79
C PRO A 169 6.92 -5.50 -10.92
N VAL A 170 7.36 -5.76 -12.15
CA VAL A 170 8.54 -6.60 -12.40
C VAL A 170 9.69 -5.96 -11.61
N LEU A 171 9.95 -6.44 -10.39
CA LEU A 171 11.09 -5.97 -9.59
C LEU A 171 12.37 -6.65 -10.07
N ARG A 172 13.37 -5.87 -10.46
CA ARG A 172 14.74 -6.36 -10.69
C ARG A 172 15.71 -5.60 -9.79
N GLU A 173 16.77 -6.29 -9.39
CA GLU A 173 17.87 -5.74 -8.60
C GLU A 173 17.44 -5.04 -7.30
N LEU A 174 16.91 -5.81 -6.35
CA LEU A 174 16.64 -5.30 -5.01
C LEU A 174 17.91 -5.34 -4.16
N ARG A 175 18.40 -4.18 -3.74
CA ARG A 175 19.66 -4.11 -2.99
C ARG A 175 19.58 -3.13 -1.82
N TYR A 176 20.25 -3.50 -0.73
CA TYR A 176 20.31 -2.75 0.51
C TYR A 176 21.75 -2.40 0.88
N LYS A 177 22.01 -1.15 1.28
CA LYS A 177 23.26 -0.77 1.92
C LYS A 177 22.98 -0.04 3.22
N ARG A 178 23.62 -0.48 4.32
CA ARG A 178 23.57 0.25 5.59
C ARG A 178 24.35 1.54 5.45
N VAL A 179 23.71 2.65 5.77
CA VAL A 179 24.38 3.96 5.92
C VAL A 179 24.51 4.31 7.40
N PRO A 180 25.49 5.15 7.79
CA PRO A 180 25.66 5.60 9.17
C PRO A 180 24.38 6.13 9.81
#